data_AF-A0AAV0S623-F1
#
_entry.id   AF-A0AAV0S623-F1
#
_cell.length_a   1.000
_cell.length_b   1.000
_cell.length_c   1.000
_cell.angle_alpha   90.00
_cell.angle_beta   90.00
_cell.angle_gamma   90.00
#
_symmetry.space_group_name_H-M   'P 1'
#
loop_
_entity.id
_entity.type
_entity.pdbx_description
1 polymer ?
#
loop_
_entity_poly.entity_id
_entity_poly.type
_entity_poly.pdbx_seq_one_letter_code
_entity_poly.pdbx_strand_id
1 'polypeptide(L)'
;MDSWLLLLTCLGFLSLSRHLIIPLLTYLSTTTAAAKPEDLKTRYGPWALVTGSTDGIGLAFAVQLARHGGLNLVLVGRSPAKLDRASAQISSEVGNHVEIRTLEVDFATTSDVERVVRDGIGGLEIGVLVNNVGMTYPGARYFHEVEEEVWTEMVRVNLVGTTMVTRAVLLGGMLERGKGAIVSLGSGAAAVLPSHPLFAVYAATKA
;
A
#
# COMPACT_ATOMS: atom_id res chain seq x y z
N MET A 1 11.53 54.34 -11.13
CA MET A 1 11.19 53.15 -10.33
C MET A 1 12.46 52.75 -9.61
N ASP A 2 12.44 52.75 -8.28
CA ASP A 2 13.66 52.63 -7.50
C ASP A 2 14.30 51.26 -7.67
N SER A 3 15.64 51.23 -7.75
CA SER A 3 16.43 50.01 -7.98
C SER A 3 16.19 48.92 -6.93
N TRP A 4 15.86 49.29 -5.70
CA TRP A 4 15.56 48.35 -4.62
C TRP A 4 14.21 47.63 -4.80
N LEU A 5 13.20 48.30 -5.37
CA LEU A 5 11.89 47.72 -5.69
C LEU A 5 12.02 46.66 -6.79
N LEU A 6 12.82 46.95 -7.82
CA LEU A 6 13.15 45.99 -8.88
C LEU A 6 13.81 44.73 -8.29
N LEU A 7 14.78 44.90 -7.39
CA LEU A 7 15.48 43.79 -6.75
C LEU A 7 14.52 42.87 -5.94
N LEU A 8 13.61 43.47 -5.16
CA LEU A 8 12.60 42.72 -4.41
C LEU A 8 11.62 41.98 -5.31
N THR A 9 11.18 42.59 -6.42
CA THR A 9 10.30 41.92 -7.38
C THR A 9 10.99 40.73 -8.07
N CYS A 10 12.27 40.86 -8.43
CA CYS A 10 13.04 39.75 -9.00
C CYS A 10 13.23 38.60 -8.00
N LEU A 11 13.53 38.91 -6.73
CA LEU A 11 13.65 37.90 -5.67
C LEU A 11 12.31 37.21 -5.39
N GLY A 12 11.21 37.96 -5.35
CA GLY A 12 9.86 37.42 -5.20
C GLY A 12 9.48 36.50 -6.37
N PHE A 13 9.78 36.90 -7.60
CA PHE A 13 9.54 36.08 -8.79
C PHE A 13 10.41 34.80 -8.82
N LEU A 14 11.68 34.89 -8.43
CA LEU A 14 12.57 33.72 -8.31
C LEU A 14 12.10 32.75 -7.22
N SER A 15 11.64 33.27 -6.09
CA SER A 15 11.06 32.44 -5.01
C SER A 15 9.76 31.77 -5.48
N LEU A 16 8.85 32.53 -6.08
CA LEU A 16 7.56 32.03 -6.55
C LEU A 16 7.73 31.00 -7.67
N SER A 17 8.61 31.25 -8.64
CA SER A 17 8.94 30.29 -9.70
C SER A 17 9.54 29.01 -9.16
N ARG A 18 10.43 29.08 -8.15
CA ARG A 18 10.94 27.89 -7.47
C ARG A 18 9.82 27.08 -6.80
N HIS A 19 8.81 27.74 -6.22
CA HIS A 19 7.73 27.06 -5.51
C HIS A 19 6.53 26.65 -6.38
N LEU A 20 6.37 27.20 -7.58
CA LEU A 20 5.28 26.84 -8.50
C LEU A 20 5.78 26.09 -9.74
N ILE A 21 6.82 26.61 -10.40
CA ILE A 21 7.26 26.09 -11.70
C ILE A 21 8.03 24.78 -11.51
N ILE A 22 8.90 24.67 -10.51
CA ILE A 22 9.65 23.41 -10.29
C ILE A 22 8.70 22.25 -9.93
N PRO A 23 7.79 22.36 -8.95
CA PRO A 23 6.85 21.29 -8.65
C PRO A 23 5.92 20.97 -9.83
N LEU A 24 5.49 21.99 -10.58
CA LEU A 24 4.65 21.80 -11.77
C LEU A 24 5.42 21.06 -12.88
N LEU A 25 6.66 21.46 -13.17
CA LEU A 25 7.49 20.79 -14.17
C LEU A 25 7.86 19.37 -13.72
N THR A 26 8.14 19.15 -12.43
CA THR A 26 8.33 17.80 -11.88
C THR A 26 7.07 16.97 -12.04
N TYR A 27 5.91 17.49 -11.62
CA TYR A 27 4.60 16.83 -11.77
C TYR A 27 4.32 16.46 -13.23
N LEU A 28 4.46 17.43 -14.15
CA LEU A 28 4.29 17.20 -15.58
C LEU A 28 5.29 16.18 -16.11
N SER A 29 6.57 16.27 -15.75
CA SER A 29 7.57 15.30 -16.19
C SER A 29 7.27 13.89 -15.67
N THR A 30 6.81 13.72 -14.43
CA THR A 30 6.49 12.40 -13.87
C THR A 30 5.18 11.82 -14.40
N THR A 31 4.24 12.66 -14.82
CA THR A 31 2.94 12.23 -15.35
C THR A 31 2.96 12.03 -16.87
N THR A 32 3.83 12.76 -17.59
CA THR A 32 3.97 12.68 -19.06
C THR A 32 5.15 11.84 -19.52
N ALA A 33 6.20 11.68 -18.71
CA ALA A 33 7.20 10.66 -18.98
C ALA A 33 6.53 9.32 -18.71
N ALA A 34 6.09 8.68 -19.78
CA ALA A 34 5.87 7.24 -19.82
C ALA A 34 7.21 6.57 -19.51
N ALA A 35 7.57 6.51 -18.23
CA ALA A 35 8.65 5.68 -17.76
C ALA A 35 8.38 4.30 -18.34
N LYS A 36 9.34 3.76 -19.10
CA LYS A 36 9.21 2.39 -19.60
C LYS A 36 8.86 1.52 -18.40
N PRO A 37 7.78 0.72 -18.46
CA PRO A 37 7.43 -0.14 -17.35
C PRO A 37 8.63 -1.04 -17.08
N GLU A 38 9.24 -0.87 -15.91
CA GLU A 38 10.32 -1.72 -15.47
C GLU A 38 9.77 -3.12 -15.26
N ASP A 39 10.56 -4.11 -15.66
CA ASP A 39 10.25 -5.50 -15.37
C ASP A 39 10.44 -5.76 -13.86
N LEU A 40 9.33 -5.63 -13.13
CA LEU A 40 9.27 -5.84 -11.68
C LEU A 40 9.70 -7.25 -11.29
N LYS A 41 9.42 -8.25 -12.13
CA LYS A 41 9.79 -9.64 -11.88
C LYS A 41 11.30 -9.80 -11.85
N THR A 42 11.98 -9.28 -12.86
CA THR A 42 13.44 -9.27 -12.93
C THR A 42 14.05 -8.37 -11.85
N ARG A 43 13.43 -7.21 -11.57
CA ARG A 43 13.97 -6.22 -10.63
C ARG A 43 13.82 -6.59 -9.17
N TYR A 44 12.72 -7.21 -8.76
CA TYR A 44 12.41 -7.45 -7.35
C TYR A 44 12.21 -8.92 -6.98
N GLY A 45 11.77 -9.77 -7.91
CA GLY A 45 11.55 -11.19 -7.70
C GLY A 45 10.22 -11.68 -8.28
N PRO A 46 10.00 -13.01 -8.34
CA PRO A 46 8.89 -13.59 -9.07
C PRO A 46 7.52 -13.48 -8.40
N TRP A 47 7.45 -13.21 -7.08
CA TRP A 47 6.20 -13.19 -6.33
C TRP A 47 5.88 -11.82 -5.74
N ALA A 48 4.59 -11.48 -5.75
CA ALA A 48 4.02 -10.39 -4.99
C ALA A 48 3.06 -10.91 -3.92
N LEU A 49 3.13 -10.36 -2.70
CA LEU A 49 2.14 -10.57 -1.65
C LEU A 49 1.28 -9.32 -1.52
N VAL A 50 -0.05 -9.47 -1.58
CA VAL A 50 -1.00 -8.36 -1.47
C VAL A 50 -1.97 -8.63 -0.32
N THR A 51 -2.00 -7.72 0.66
CA THR A 51 -2.94 -7.80 1.78
C THR A 51 -4.25 -7.07 1.47
N GLY A 52 -5.38 -7.61 1.94
CA GLY A 52 -6.69 -7.05 1.61
C GLY A 52 -6.98 -7.14 0.10
N SER A 53 -6.54 -8.21 -0.55
CA SER A 53 -6.53 -8.36 -2.02
C SER A 53 -7.84 -8.87 -2.62
N THR A 54 -8.90 -8.99 -1.83
CA THR A 54 -10.16 -9.59 -2.27
C THR A 54 -11.12 -8.61 -2.93
N ASP A 55 -10.86 -7.30 -2.83
CA ASP A 55 -11.72 -6.24 -3.36
C ASP A 55 -10.94 -4.92 -3.54
N GLY A 56 -11.56 -3.95 -4.19
CA GLY A 56 -11.11 -2.56 -4.26
C GLY A 56 -9.67 -2.38 -4.75
N ILE A 57 -8.92 -1.51 -4.06
CA ILE A 57 -7.55 -1.15 -4.43
C ILE A 57 -6.62 -2.35 -4.37
N GLY A 58 -6.76 -3.23 -3.37
CA GLY A 58 -5.92 -4.43 -3.24
C GLY A 58 -6.10 -5.40 -4.40
N LEU A 59 -7.35 -5.66 -4.81
CA LEU A 59 -7.63 -6.49 -5.98
C LEU A 59 -7.08 -5.85 -7.26
N ALA A 60 -7.26 -4.54 -7.43
CA ALA A 60 -6.69 -3.82 -8.57
C ALA A 60 -5.16 -3.93 -8.61
N PHE A 61 -4.46 -3.78 -7.48
CA PHE A 61 -3.01 -4.02 -7.40
C PHE A 61 -2.66 -5.44 -7.82
N ALA A 62 -3.35 -6.45 -7.31
CA ALA A 62 -3.09 -7.85 -7.64
C ALA A 62 -3.24 -8.11 -9.15
N VAL A 63 -4.32 -7.62 -9.76
CA VAL A 63 -4.55 -7.71 -11.22
C VAL A 63 -3.43 -7.04 -12.00
N GLN A 64 -3.04 -5.82 -11.64
CA GLN A 64 -2.02 -5.06 -12.38
C GLN A 64 -0.62 -5.65 -12.23
N LEU A 65 -0.27 -6.15 -11.03
CA LEU A 65 1.00 -6.84 -10.78
C LEU A 65 1.12 -8.14 -11.58
N ALA A 66 0.03 -8.91 -11.69
CA ALA A 66 0.01 -10.09 -12.54
C ALA A 66 0.05 -9.71 -14.03
N ARG A 67 -0.81 -8.78 -14.48
CA ARG A 67 -0.97 -8.43 -15.90
C ARG A 67 0.28 -7.78 -16.50
N HIS A 68 0.85 -6.80 -15.82
CA HIS A 68 1.94 -5.99 -16.36
C HIS A 68 3.30 -6.38 -15.79
N GLY A 69 3.33 -6.84 -14.54
CA GLY A 69 4.56 -7.27 -13.91
C GLY A 69 4.88 -8.76 -14.10
N GLY A 70 3.92 -9.59 -14.54
CA GLY A 70 4.11 -11.04 -14.70
C GLY A 70 4.49 -11.76 -13.41
N LEU A 71 4.13 -11.19 -12.25
CA LEU A 71 4.41 -11.76 -10.93
C LEU A 71 3.32 -12.76 -10.53
N ASN A 72 3.78 -13.86 -9.93
CA ASN A 72 2.94 -14.76 -9.15
C ASN A 72 2.40 -14.04 -7.91
N LEU A 73 1.25 -14.47 -7.41
CA LEU A 73 0.52 -13.74 -6.38
C LEU A 73 0.29 -14.59 -5.13
N VAL A 74 0.56 -14.01 -3.97
CA VAL A 74 0.00 -14.45 -2.68
C VAL A 74 -1.08 -13.45 -2.28
N LEU A 75 -2.33 -13.89 -2.36
CA LEU A 75 -3.52 -13.11 -2.00
C LEU A 75 -3.84 -13.33 -0.53
N VAL A 76 -3.81 -12.27 0.28
CA VAL A 76 -4.08 -12.34 1.71
C VAL A 76 -5.39 -11.64 2.05
N GLY A 77 -6.28 -12.36 2.73
CA GLY A 77 -7.58 -11.85 3.15
C GLY A 77 -8.24 -12.76 4.18
N ARG A 78 -9.32 -12.29 4.81
CA ARG A 78 -9.99 -13.01 5.90
C ARG A 78 -11.14 -13.94 5.48
N SER A 79 -11.48 -13.99 4.19
CA SER A 79 -12.63 -14.74 3.69
C SER A 79 -12.19 -15.66 2.55
N PRO A 80 -12.16 -16.98 2.79
CA PRO A 80 -11.81 -17.96 1.76
C PRO A 80 -12.64 -17.81 0.49
N ALA A 81 -13.97 -17.69 0.66
CA ALA A 81 -14.88 -17.53 -0.47
C ALA A 81 -14.61 -16.26 -1.31
N LYS A 82 -14.13 -15.17 -0.70
CA LYS A 82 -13.74 -13.97 -1.45
C LYS A 82 -12.36 -14.11 -2.09
N LEU A 83 -11.43 -14.81 -1.44
CA LEU A 83 -10.11 -15.14 -2.00
C LEU A 83 -10.24 -16.01 -3.24
N ASP A 84 -11.14 -16.99 -3.23
CA ASP A 84 -11.41 -17.86 -4.38
C ASP A 84 -11.98 -17.07 -5.56
N ARG A 85 -12.92 -16.17 -5.29
CA ARG A 85 -13.48 -15.26 -6.32
C ARG A 85 -12.42 -14.34 -6.90
N ALA A 86 -11.60 -13.73 -6.05
CA ALA A 86 -10.52 -12.85 -6.49
C ALA A 86 -9.50 -13.61 -7.35
N SER A 87 -9.11 -14.82 -6.93
CA SER A 87 -8.23 -15.70 -7.70
C SER A 87 -8.81 -16.03 -9.06
N ALA A 88 -10.08 -16.43 -9.12
CA ALA A 88 -10.77 -16.75 -10.37
C ALA A 88 -10.87 -15.52 -11.30
N GLN A 89 -11.18 -14.35 -10.75
CA GLN A 89 -11.23 -13.11 -11.52
C GLN A 89 -9.86 -12.78 -12.11
N ILE A 90 -8.80 -12.79 -11.30
CA ILE A 90 -7.44 -12.50 -11.77
C ILE A 90 -7.05 -13.50 -12.86
N SER A 91 -7.24 -14.80 -12.64
CA SER A 91 -6.94 -15.83 -13.65
C SER A 91 -7.71 -15.61 -14.96
N SER A 92 -8.96 -15.15 -14.91
CA SER A 92 -9.73 -14.81 -16.12
C SER A 92 -9.17 -13.59 -16.87
N GLU A 93 -8.58 -12.65 -16.14
CA GLU A 93 -8.09 -11.38 -16.64
C GLU A 93 -6.65 -11.41 -17.17
N VAL A 94 -5.83 -12.35 -16.69
CA VAL A 94 -4.42 -12.50 -17.07
C VAL A 94 -4.11 -13.87 -17.71
N GLY A 95 -4.97 -14.87 -17.54
CA GLY A 95 -4.72 -16.25 -17.97
C GLY A 95 -3.87 -17.06 -16.98
N ASN A 96 -3.70 -18.35 -17.26
CA ASN A 96 -3.11 -19.32 -16.30
C ASN A 96 -1.57 -19.34 -16.29
N HIS A 97 -0.90 -18.27 -16.73
CA HIS A 97 0.56 -18.19 -16.76
C HIS A 97 1.17 -17.64 -15.45
N VAL A 98 0.31 -17.22 -14.52
CA VAL A 98 0.65 -16.70 -13.20
C VAL A 98 0.15 -17.69 -12.14
N GLU A 99 1.01 -18.07 -11.20
CA GLU A 99 0.60 -18.88 -10.05
C GLU A 99 -0.05 -17.97 -9.00
N ILE A 100 -1.21 -18.39 -8.47
CA ILE A 100 -1.93 -17.68 -7.41
C ILE A 100 -2.03 -18.61 -6.21
N ARG A 101 -1.59 -18.12 -5.05
CA ARG A 101 -1.81 -18.74 -3.74
C ARG A 101 -2.68 -17.83 -2.89
N THR A 102 -3.53 -18.42 -2.08
CA THR A 102 -4.38 -17.70 -1.14
C THR A 102 -3.90 -17.99 0.29
N LEU A 103 -3.96 -16.97 1.15
CA LEU A 103 -3.65 -17.10 2.55
C LEU A 103 -4.77 -16.44 3.36
N GLU A 104 -5.44 -17.24 4.17
CA GLU A 104 -6.46 -16.75 5.09
C GLU A 104 -5.81 -16.12 6.32
N VAL A 105 -5.99 -14.81 6.49
CA VAL A 105 -5.55 -14.09 7.68
C VAL A 105 -6.60 -13.07 8.06
N ASP A 106 -7.10 -13.18 9.30
CA ASP A 106 -7.85 -12.11 9.95
C ASP A 106 -6.94 -11.35 10.91
N PHE A 107 -6.50 -10.15 10.50
CA PHE A 107 -5.54 -9.34 11.26
C PHE A 107 -6.11 -8.81 12.60
N ALA A 108 -7.43 -8.84 12.78
CA ALA A 108 -8.08 -8.48 14.03
C ALA A 108 -7.84 -9.54 15.14
N THR A 109 -7.87 -10.81 14.76
CA THR A 109 -8.01 -11.94 15.68
C THR A 109 -6.81 -12.88 15.68
N THR A 110 -6.05 -12.94 14.58
CA THR A 110 -4.88 -13.80 14.45
C THR A 110 -3.80 -13.40 15.45
N SER A 111 -3.40 -14.33 16.32
CA SER A 111 -2.45 -14.07 17.41
C SER A 111 -1.02 -13.89 16.92
N ASP A 112 -0.59 -14.69 15.94
CA ASP A 112 0.78 -14.70 15.42
C ASP A 112 0.78 -14.56 13.89
N VAL A 113 0.41 -13.35 13.44
CA VAL A 113 0.36 -12.99 12.01
C VAL A 113 1.70 -13.24 11.31
N GLU A 114 2.81 -12.93 11.99
CA GLU A 114 4.15 -13.07 11.41
C GLU A 114 4.46 -14.54 11.06
N ARG A 115 4.21 -15.46 12.00
CA ARG A 115 4.40 -16.88 11.74
C ARG A 115 3.45 -17.40 10.67
N VAL A 116 2.15 -17.07 10.75
CA VAL A 116 1.16 -17.51 9.76
C VAL A 116 1.55 -17.06 8.34
N VAL A 117 2.00 -15.82 8.19
CA VAL A 117 2.45 -15.29 6.89
C VAL A 117 3.73 -15.99 6.44
N ARG A 118 4.71 -16.20 7.33
CA ARG A 118 5.97 -16.88 7.01
C ARG A 118 5.76 -18.32 6.56
N ASP A 119 4.93 -19.05 7.29
CA ASP A 119 4.58 -20.44 6.98
C ASP A 119 3.79 -20.48 5.66
N GLY A 120 2.86 -19.55 5.47
CA GLY A 120 2.01 -19.43 4.28
C GLY A 120 2.79 -19.08 3.00
N ILE A 121 3.82 -18.23 3.08
CA ILE A 121 4.70 -17.98 1.93
C ILE A 121 5.62 -19.16 1.66
N GLY A 122 5.89 -20.06 2.60
CA GLY A 122 6.55 -21.34 2.35
C GLY A 122 7.87 -21.27 1.57
N GLY A 123 8.69 -20.25 1.82
CA GLY A 123 9.98 -20.04 1.14
C GLY A 123 9.88 -19.42 -0.27
N LEU A 124 8.69 -18.98 -0.70
CA LEU A 124 8.53 -18.22 -1.93
C LEU A 124 9.36 -16.93 -1.91
N GLU A 125 9.99 -16.61 -3.05
CA GLU A 125 10.74 -15.37 -3.23
C GLU A 125 9.78 -14.19 -3.42
N ILE A 126 9.22 -13.69 -2.31
CA ILE A 126 8.40 -12.47 -2.32
C ILE A 126 9.30 -11.29 -2.64
N GLY A 127 9.16 -10.74 -3.84
CA GLY A 127 9.87 -9.57 -4.34
C GLY A 127 9.11 -8.27 -4.09
N VAL A 128 7.78 -8.32 -4.12
CA VAL A 128 6.91 -7.16 -3.91
C VAL A 128 5.92 -7.44 -2.78
N LEU A 129 5.84 -6.53 -1.81
CA LEU A 129 4.80 -6.54 -0.78
C LEU A 129 3.89 -5.32 -0.94
N VAL A 130 2.59 -5.54 -0.96
CA VAL A 130 1.58 -4.48 -0.92
C VAL A 130 0.77 -4.60 0.38
N ASN A 131 1.09 -3.73 1.34
CA ASN A 131 0.34 -3.55 2.58
C ASN A 131 -0.88 -2.66 2.33
N ASN A 132 -1.94 -3.26 1.79
CA ASN A 132 -3.19 -2.58 1.47
C ASN A 132 -4.30 -2.84 2.50
N VAL A 133 -4.22 -3.91 3.30
CA VAL A 133 -5.26 -4.19 4.29
C VAL A 133 -5.48 -2.99 5.22
N GLY A 134 -6.75 -2.69 5.48
CA GLY A 134 -7.12 -1.65 6.41
C GLY A 134 -8.61 -1.60 6.65
N MET A 135 -8.98 -0.96 7.74
CA MET A 135 -10.36 -0.69 8.12
C MET A 135 -10.50 0.73 8.66
N THR A 136 -11.73 1.23 8.65
CA THR A 136 -12.14 2.51 9.20
C THR A 136 -13.45 2.35 9.98
N TYR A 137 -13.93 3.42 10.60
CA TYR A 137 -15.20 3.41 11.30
C TYR A 137 -16.38 3.05 10.37
N PRO A 138 -17.42 2.39 10.88
CA PRO A 138 -18.65 2.17 10.12
C PRO A 138 -19.39 3.49 9.79
N GLY A 139 -19.09 4.57 10.51
CA GLY A 139 -19.60 5.91 10.26
C GLY A 139 -18.86 6.95 11.09
N ALA A 140 -19.07 8.24 10.81
CA ALA A 140 -18.48 9.34 11.55
C ALA A 140 -18.97 9.31 13.01
N ARG A 141 -18.05 9.34 13.99
CA ARG A 141 -18.39 9.30 15.42
C ARG A 141 -17.50 10.23 16.23
N TYR A 142 -18.02 10.78 17.33
CA TYR A 142 -17.14 11.44 18.29
C TYR A 142 -16.25 10.40 18.97
N PHE A 143 -15.01 10.78 19.32
CA PHE A 143 -14.05 9.84 19.87
C PHE A 143 -14.56 9.11 21.13
N HIS A 144 -15.30 9.79 22.00
CA HIS A 144 -15.86 9.21 23.23
C HIS A 144 -17.03 8.24 22.98
N GLU A 145 -17.53 8.13 21.75
CA GLU A 145 -18.61 7.21 21.34
C GLU A 145 -18.07 5.96 20.61
N VAL A 146 -16.75 5.89 20.43
CA VAL A 146 -16.10 4.74 19.80
C VAL A 146 -15.84 3.69 20.87
N GLU A 147 -16.39 2.49 20.67
CA GLU A 147 -16.17 1.37 21.56
C GLU A 147 -14.69 0.93 21.55
N GLU A 148 -14.21 0.43 22.69
CA GLU A 148 -12.80 0.04 22.86
C GLU A 148 -12.35 -1.04 21.88
N GLU A 149 -13.24 -1.98 21.64
CA GLU A 149 -13.03 -3.10 20.73
C GLU A 149 -12.80 -2.61 19.30
N VAL A 150 -13.55 -1.59 18.86
CA VAL A 150 -13.48 -1.07 17.49
C VAL A 150 -12.14 -0.38 17.23
N TRP A 151 -11.69 0.49 18.14
CA TRP A 151 -10.41 1.17 17.95
C TRP A 151 -9.22 0.22 18.16
N THR A 152 -9.34 -0.77 19.05
CA THR A 152 -8.32 -1.81 19.23
C THR A 152 -8.17 -2.66 17.98
N GLU A 153 -9.28 -3.09 17.38
CA GLU A 153 -9.29 -3.82 16.11
C GLU A 153 -8.64 -2.99 15.00
N MET A 154 -8.98 -1.72 14.91
CA MET A 154 -8.42 -0.82 13.90
C MET A 154 -6.90 -0.67 14.03
N VAL A 155 -6.38 -0.50 15.25
CA VAL A 155 -4.94 -0.46 15.51
C VAL A 155 -4.28 -1.79 15.13
N ARG A 156 -4.89 -2.92 15.51
CA ARG A 156 -4.36 -4.24 15.15
C ARG A 156 -4.30 -4.44 13.65
N VAL A 157 -5.37 -4.12 12.92
CA VAL A 157 -5.43 -4.31 11.46
C VAL A 157 -4.49 -3.34 10.73
N ASN A 158 -4.63 -2.03 10.98
CA ASN A 158 -3.97 -1.00 10.18
C ASN A 158 -2.47 -0.89 10.48
N LEU A 159 -2.06 -1.08 11.74
CA LEU A 159 -0.67 -0.90 12.19
C LEU A 159 0.03 -2.23 12.48
N VAL A 160 -0.50 -3.02 13.42
CA VAL A 160 0.18 -4.24 13.88
C VAL A 160 0.27 -5.26 12.76
N GLY A 161 -0.84 -5.53 12.06
CA GLY A 161 -0.90 -6.46 10.94
C GLY A 161 0.08 -6.10 9.83
N THR A 162 0.08 -4.83 9.42
CA THR A 162 1.03 -4.30 8.43
C THR A 162 2.49 -4.47 8.87
N THR A 163 2.79 -4.21 10.14
CA THR A 163 4.13 -4.38 10.71
C THR A 163 4.55 -5.84 10.71
N MET A 164 3.68 -6.75 11.14
CA MET A 164 3.95 -8.18 11.23
C MET A 164 4.13 -8.83 9.86
N VAL A 165 3.29 -8.48 8.88
CA VAL A 165 3.46 -8.94 7.48
C VAL A 165 4.78 -8.46 6.91
N THR A 166 5.10 -7.17 7.11
CA THR A 166 6.36 -6.60 6.64
C THR A 166 7.55 -7.32 7.24
N ARG A 167 7.54 -7.55 8.56
CA ARG A 167 8.59 -8.30 9.24
C ARG A 167 8.69 -9.74 8.73
N ALA A 168 7.57 -10.44 8.54
CA ALA A 168 7.54 -11.80 8.01
C ALA A 168 8.18 -11.88 6.62
N VAL A 169 7.85 -10.95 5.72
CA VAL A 169 8.38 -10.91 4.35
C VAL A 169 9.85 -10.48 4.33
N LEU A 170 10.26 -9.53 5.17
CA LEU A 170 11.66 -9.11 5.31
C LEU A 170 12.55 -10.27 5.76
N LEU A 171 12.12 -10.99 6.81
CA LEU A 171 12.80 -12.16 7.35
C LEU A 171 12.62 -13.41 6.48
N GLY A 172 11.66 -13.41 5.55
CA GLY A 172 11.43 -14.45 4.55
C GLY A 172 12.39 -14.37 3.34
N GLY A 173 13.47 -13.59 3.45
CA GLY A 173 14.57 -13.58 2.50
C GLY A 173 14.78 -12.26 1.74
N MET A 174 13.90 -11.26 1.85
CA MET A 174 14.15 -9.95 1.22
C MET A 174 15.43 -9.29 1.76
N LEU A 175 15.66 -9.39 3.08
CA LEU A 175 16.87 -8.84 3.71
C LEU A 175 18.13 -9.55 3.25
N GLU A 176 18.11 -10.88 3.20
CA GLU A 176 19.26 -11.70 2.77
C GLU A 176 19.63 -11.43 1.30
N ARG A 177 18.63 -11.25 0.43
CA ARG A 177 18.84 -10.90 -0.98
C ARG A 177 19.25 -9.45 -1.18
N GLY A 178 19.07 -8.58 -0.18
CA GLY A 178 19.26 -7.13 -0.29
C GLY A 178 18.35 -6.48 -1.36
N LYS A 179 17.21 -7.11 -1.67
CA LYS A 179 16.36 -6.76 -2.80
C LYS A 179 14.89 -7.06 -2.51
N GLY A 180 14.05 -6.06 -2.76
CA GLY A 180 12.59 -6.13 -2.65
C GLY A 180 11.97 -4.75 -2.72
N ALA A 181 10.65 -4.70 -2.90
CA ALA A 181 9.85 -3.48 -2.87
C ALA A 181 8.68 -3.65 -1.90
N ILE A 182 8.48 -2.67 -1.01
CA ILE A 182 7.35 -2.65 -0.09
C ILE A 182 6.55 -1.38 -0.36
N VAL A 183 5.26 -1.56 -0.65
CA VAL A 183 4.28 -0.48 -0.86
C VAL A 183 3.28 -0.53 0.27
N SER A 184 3.18 0.53 1.05
CA SER A 184 2.21 0.64 2.15
C SER A 184 1.16 1.70 1.84
N LEU A 185 -0.11 1.31 1.94
CA LEU A 185 -1.23 2.19 1.61
C LEU A 185 -1.55 3.07 2.81
N GLY A 186 -1.11 4.32 2.72
CA GLY A 186 -1.47 5.42 3.62
C GLY A 186 -2.87 5.98 3.31
N SER A 187 -3.16 7.15 3.84
CA SER A 187 -4.42 7.85 3.57
C SER A 187 -4.21 9.36 3.50
N GLY A 188 -4.85 10.02 2.52
CA GLY A 188 -4.91 11.49 2.47
C GLY A 188 -5.56 12.10 3.72
N ALA A 189 -6.38 11.33 4.44
CA ALA A 189 -6.94 11.72 5.72
C ALA A 189 -5.88 12.06 6.79
N ALA A 190 -4.70 11.45 6.71
CA ALA A 190 -3.59 11.70 7.62
C ALA A 190 -2.50 12.59 6.98
N ALA A 191 -2.25 12.45 5.68
CA ALA A 191 -1.14 13.14 5.02
C ALA A 191 -1.48 14.52 4.44
N VAL A 192 -2.74 14.78 4.10
CA VAL A 192 -3.16 16.01 3.38
C VAL A 192 -4.02 16.91 4.25
N LEU A 193 -4.88 16.33 5.09
CA LEU A 193 -5.79 17.08 5.94
C LEU A 193 -5.10 17.42 7.28
N PRO A 194 -5.14 18.68 7.74
CA PRO A 194 -4.54 19.08 9.02
C PRO A 194 -5.27 18.46 10.22
N SER A 195 -6.54 18.07 10.03
CA SER A 195 -7.33 17.35 11.00
C SER A 195 -8.41 16.55 10.28
N HIS A 196 -8.75 15.37 10.80
CA HIS A 196 -9.88 14.58 10.32
C HIS A 196 -10.88 14.33 11.46
N PRO A 197 -11.74 15.33 11.77
CA PRO A 197 -12.74 15.19 12.81
C PRO A 197 -13.62 13.97 12.57
N LEU A 198 -14.10 13.37 13.66
CA LEU A 198 -14.97 12.19 13.65
C LEU A 198 -14.33 10.88 13.13
N PHE A 199 -13.08 10.92 12.66
CA PHE A 199 -12.30 9.73 12.29
C PHE A 199 -10.90 9.72 12.96
N ALA A 200 -10.81 10.17 14.22
CA ALA A 200 -9.56 10.42 14.91
C ALA A 200 -8.60 9.21 14.95
N VAL A 201 -9.09 8.02 15.33
CA VAL A 201 -8.24 6.82 15.41
C VAL A 201 -7.80 6.37 14.02
N TYR A 202 -8.70 6.38 13.04
CA TYR A 202 -8.35 6.01 11.66
C TYR A 202 -7.22 6.90 11.12
N ALA A 203 -7.36 8.22 11.28
CA ALA A 203 -6.32 9.16 10.87
C ALA A 203 -4.99 8.88 11.60
N ALA A 204 -5.02 8.62 12.91
CA ALA A 204 -3.83 8.25 13.67
C ALA A 204 -3.17 6.95 13.18
N THR A 205 -3.96 5.94 12.78
CA THR A 205 -3.41 4.67 12.24
C THR A 205 -2.85 4.76 10.83
N LYS A 206 -3.04 5.90 10.15
CA LYS A 206 -2.59 6.13 8.76
C LYS A 206 -1.57 7.27 8.66
N ALA A 207 -1.19 7.87 9.78
CA ALA A 207 -0.19 8.93 9.90
C ALA A 207 1.25 8.38 9.79
#